data_AF-A0A495UK53-F1
#
_entry.id   AF-A0A495UK53-F1
#
_cell.length_a   1.000
_cell.length_b   1.000
_cell.length_c   1.000
_cell.angle_alpha   90.00
_cell.angle_beta   90.00
_cell.angle_gamma   90.00
#
_symmetry.space_group_name_H-M   'P 1'
#
loop_
_entity.id
_entity.type
_entity.pdbx_description
1 polymer ?
#
loop_
_entity_poly.entity_id
_entity_poly.type
_entity_poly.pdbx_seq_one_letter_code
_entity_poly.pdbx_strand_id
1 'polypeptide(L)'
;MGNAALVSIGLIAGAYIFFAIGWVIAGLRLQAVSGLLVDPVMYAAGTWGAALAGPIWFLTAFVLTRRSSTWVRFVALLVGLVLVVPWPFLQTGAGA
;
A
#
# COMPACT_ATOMS: atom_id res chain seq x y z
N MET A 1 -2.54 -20.01 -15.26
CA MET A 1 -3.57 -19.32 -14.46
C MET A 1 -4.76 -19.06 -15.36
N GLY A 2 -5.99 -19.23 -14.88
CA GLY A 2 -7.19 -18.92 -15.68
C GLY A 2 -7.50 -17.42 -15.70
N ASN A 3 -8.38 -16.98 -16.61
CA ASN A 3 -8.77 -15.57 -16.76
C ASN A 3 -9.23 -14.93 -15.44
N ALA A 4 -10.06 -15.63 -14.65
CA ALA A 4 -10.53 -15.14 -13.36
C ALA A 4 -9.38 -14.76 -12.42
N ALA A 5 -8.32 -15.58 -12.36
CA ALA A 5 -7.17 -15.29 -11.51
C ALA A 5 -6.40 -14.04 -11.98
N LEU A 6 -6.27 -13.82 -13.28
CA LEU A 6 -5.62 -12.62 -13.82
C LEU A 6 -6.43 -11.36 -13.52
N VAL A 7 -7.76 -11.44 -13.68
CA VAL A 7 -8.68 -10.35 -13.33
C VAL A 7 -8.57 -10.01 -11.85
N SER A 8 -8.58 -11.01 -10.96
CA SER A 8 -8.42 -10.80 -9.52
C SER A 8 -7.06 -10.17 -9.17
N ILE A 9 -5.97 -10.60 -9.81
CA ILE A 9 -4.65 -9.98 -9.61
C ILE A 9 -4.67 -8.51 -10.05
N GLY A 10 -5.30 -8.19 -11.18
CA GLY A 10 -5.47 -6.81 -11.65
C GLY A 10 -6.25 -5.95 -10.66
N LEU A 11 -7.35 -6.48 -10.12
CA LEU A 11 -8.14 -5.79 -9.10
C LEU A 11 -7.33 -5.51 -7.83
N ILE A 12 -6.60 -6.52 -7.34
CA ILE A 12 -5.73 -6.38 -6.16
C ILE A 12 -4.61 -5.37 -6.43
N ALA A 13 -3.99 -5.40 -7.61
CA ALA A 13 -2.98 -4.41 -8.00
C ALA A 13 -3.55 -2.98 -8.01
N GLY A 14 -4.79 -2.82 -8.51
CA GLY A 14 -5.52 -1.56 -8.43
C GLY A 14 -5.68 -1.07 -6.99
N ALA A 15 -6.04 -1.95 -6.06
CA ALA A 15 -6.14 -1.61 -4.63
C ALA A 15 -4.80 -1.13 -4.05
N TYR A 16 -3.67 -1.79 -4.37
CA TYR A 16 -2.35 -1.32 -3.94
C TYR A 16 -2.00 0.07 -4.49
N ILE A 17 -2.38 0.38 -5.74
CA ILE A 17 -2.20 1.71 -6.33
C ILE A 17 -3.05 2.74 -5.58
N PHE A 18 -4.31 2.42 -5.29
CA PHE A 18 -5.17 3.32 -4.50
C PHE A 18 -4.60 3.56 -3.09
N PHE A 19 -4.03 2.54 -2.44
CA PHE A 19 -3.38 2.71 -1.14
C PHE A 19 -2.13 3.60 -1.24
N ALA A 20 -1.31 3.44 -2.28
CA ALA A 20 -0.17 4.32 -2.52
C ALA A 20 -0.60 5.79 -2.65
N ILE A 21 -1.64 6.06 -3.45
CA ILE A 21 -2.23 7.40 -3.57
C ILE A 21 -2.74 7.88 -2.21
N GLY A 22 -3.37 7.01 -1.44
CA GLY A 22 -3.88 7.36 -0.11
C GLY A 22 -2.80 7.77 0.86
N TRP A 23 -1.66 7.09 0.86
CA TRP A 23 -0.49 7.49 1.64
C TRP A 23 0.10 8.83 1.20
N VAL A 24 0.15 9.12 -0.09
CA VAL A 24 0.57 10.43 -0.60
C VAL A 24 -0.34 11.53 -0.09
N ILE A 25 -1.66 11.36 -0.22
CA ILE A 25 -2.63 12.35 0.25
C ILE A 25 -2.53 12.53 1.78
N ALA A 26 -2.38 11.45 2.54
CA ALA A 26 -2.17 11.52 3.99
C ALA A 26 -0.90 12.31 4.32
N GLY A 27 0.22 12.03 3.66
CA GLY A 27 1.46 12.81 3.81
C GLY A 27 1.30 14.28 3.44
N LEU A 28 0.51 14.62 2.42
CA LEU A 28 0.25 16.03 2.12
C LEU A 28 -0.58 16.71 3.22
N ARG A 29 -1.53 15.99 3.83
CA ARG A 29 -2.35 16.51 4.94
C ARG A 29 -1.53 16.73 6.22
N LEU A 30 -0.62 15.81 6.55
CA LEU A 30 0.21 15.91 7.75
C LEU A 30 1.35 16.94 7.60
N GLN A 31 1.67 17.39 6.38
CA GLN A 31 2.79 18.30 6.13
C GLN A 31 2.62 19.65 6.85
N ALA A 32 1.38 20.08 7.10
CA ALA A 32 1.09 21.32 7.81
C ALA A 32 1.57 21.32 9.27
N VAL A 33 1.71 20.15 9.90
CA VAL A 33 2.10 19.99 11.31
C VAL A 33 3.43 19.26 11.50
N SER A 34 4.01 18.70 10.44
CA SER A 34 5.18 17.83 10.52
C SER A 34 6.46 18.55 10.96
N GLY A 35 6.62 19.83 10.61
CA GLY A 35 7.79 20.64 10.96
C GLY A 35 7.99 20.87 12.47
N LEU A 36 7.01 20.52 13.30
CA LEU A 36 7.10 20.57 14.77
C LEU A 36 7.63 19.27 15.38
N LEU A 37 7.63 18.17 14.61
CA LEU A 37 7.80 16.81 15.12
C LEU A 37 9.03 16.12 14.52
N VAL A 38 9.35 16.39 13.26
CA VAL A 38 10.35 15.62 12.51
C VAL A 38 11.07 16.51 11.49
N ASP A 39 12.34 16.22 11.24
CA ASP A 39 13.10 16.83 10.16
C ASP A 39 12.43 16.65 8.78
N PRO A 40 12.44 17.66 7.89
CA PRO A 40 11.79 17.58 6.58
C PRO A 40 12.24 16.41 5.70
N VAL A 41 13.51 16.00 5.78
CA VAL A 41 14.05 14.89 5.00
C VAL A 41 13.48 13.56 5.51
N MET A 42 13.44 13.37 6.83
CA MET A 42 12.80 12.20 7.44
C MET A 42 11.30 12.14 7.11
N TYR A 43 10.63 13.29 7.12
CA TYR A 43 9.22 13.36 6.76
C TYR A 43 8.95 12.95 5.31
N ALA A 44 9.75 13.47 4.37
CA ALA A 44 9.67 13.10 2.97
C ALA A 44 9.97 11.60 2.76
N ALA A 45 11.03 11.10 3.40
CA ALA A 45 11.41 9.69 3.33
C ALA A 45 10.29 8.77 3.85
N GLY A 46 9.66 9.11 4.98
CA GLY A 46 8.53 8.37 5.54
C GLY A 46 7.31 8.39 4.62
N THR A 47 6.98 9.55 4.07
CA THR A 47 5.84 9.71 3.15
C THR A 47 6.01 8.87 1.89
N TRP A 48 7.18 8.97 1.24
CA TRP A 48 7.47 8.19 0.04
C TRP A 48 7.64 6.71 0.33
N GLY A 49 8.26 6.35 1.46
CA GLY A 49 8.37 4.97 1.92
C GLY A 49 7.00 4.31 2.11
N ALA A 50 6.06 5.00 2.74
CA ALA A 50 4.70 4.52 2.94
C ALA A 50 3.94 4.39 1.59
N ALA A 51 4.07 5.38 0.71
CA ALA A 51 3.45 5.33 -0.63
C ALA A 51 3.99 4.16 -1.48
N LEU A 52 5.29 3.88 -1.39
CA LEU A 52 5.95 2.82 -2.15
C LEU A 52 5.79 1.43 -1.52
N ALA A 53 5.41 1.34 -0.24
CA ALA A 53 5.25 0.07 0.47
C ALA A 53 4.32 -0.90 -0.28
N GLY A 54 3.21 -0.39 -0.82
CA GLY A 54 2.21 -1.19 -1.52
C GLY A 54 2.73 -1.78 -2.84
N PRO A 55 3.21 -0.93 -3.76
CA PRO A 55 3.88 -1.37 -4.98
C PRO A 55 5.03 -2.35 -4.72
N ILE A 56 5.87 -2.08 -3.72
CA ILE A 56 7.00 -2.96 -3.37
C ILE A 56 6.49 -4.31 -2.86
N TRP A 57 5.50 -4.34 -1.97
CA TRP A 57 4.92 -5.59 -1.48
C TRP A 57 4.29 -6.40 -2.62
N PHE A 58 3.49 -5.76 -3.48
CA PHE A 58 2.87 -6.43 -4.61
C PHE A 58 3.92 -7.07 -5.53
N LEU A 59 4.93 -6.30 -5.93
CA LEU A 59 5.99 -6.79 -6.81
C LEU A 59 6.79 -7.92 -6.17
N THR A 60 7.20 -7.77 -4.91
CA THR A 60 7.95 -8.79 -4.18
C THR A 60 7.12 -10.07 -4.00
N ALA A 61 5.88 -9.97 -3.51
CA ALA A 61 4.99 -11.10 -3.36
C ALA A 61 4.73 -11.80 -4.71
N PHE A 62 4.47 -11.04 -5.76
CA PHE A 62 4.20 -11.59 -7.09
C PHE A 62 5.42 -12.31 -7.67
N VAL A 63 6.62 -11.70 -7.59
CA VAL A 63 7.87 -12.29 -8.12
C VAL A 63 8.29 -13.51 -7.32
N LEU A 64 8.29 -13.44 -5.99
CA LEU A 64 8.74 -14.53 -5.12
C LEU A 64 7.80 -15.74 -5.18
N THR A 65 6.50 -15.52 -5.36
CA THR A 65 5.51 -16.62 -5.46
C THR A 65 5.31 -17.13 -6.87
N ARG A 66 6.07 -16.67 -7.87
CA ARG A 66 5.85 -17.03 -9.30
C ARG A 66 6.00 -18.51 -9.63
N ARG A 67 6.80 -19.24 -8.85
CA ARG A 67 6.99 -20.70 -8.98
C ARG A 67 6.18 -21.49 -7.95
N SER A 68 5.46 -20.80 -7.06
CA SER A 68 4.65 -21.42 -6.01
C SER A 68 3.25 -21.73 -6.50
N SER A 69 2.47 -22.43 -5.68
CA SER A 69 1.05 -22.62 -5.90
C SER A 69 0.31 -21.28 -5.94
N THR A 70 -0.70 -21.20 -6.82
CA THR A 70 -1.52 -19.98 -7.01
C THR A 70 -2.11 -19.46 -5.69
N TRP A 71 -2.52 -20.34 -4.78
CA TRP A 71 -3.08 -19.92 -3.48
C TRP A 71 -2.08 -19.15 -2.62
N VAL A 72 -0.81 -19.58 -2.60
CA VAL A 72 0.26 -18.92 -1.81
C VAL A 72 0.44 -17.48 -2.27
N ARG A 73 0.40 -17.25 -3.58
CA ARG A 73 0.42 -15.91 -4.16
C ARG A 73 -0.76 -15.07 -3.68
N PHE A 74 -1.98 -15.61 -3.73
CA PHE A 74 -3.17 -14.87 -3.29
C PHE A 74 -3.13 -14.53 -1.80
N VAL A 75 -2.73 -15.47 -0.94
CA VAL A 75 -2.57 -15.19 0.50
C VAL A 75 -1.54 -14.08 0.73
N ALA A 76 -0.37 -14.16 0.09
CA ALA A 76 0.66 -13.13 0.23
C ALA A 76 0.17 -11.74 -0.21
N LEU A 77 -0.60 -11.68 -1.31
CA LEU A 77 -1.18 -10.44 -1.81
C LEU A 77 -2.29 -9.89 -0.90
N LEU A 78 -3.16 -10.74 -0.35
CA LEU A 78 -4.23 -10.32 0.56
C LEU A 78 -3.67 -9.86 1.91
N VAL A 79 -2.66 -10.54 2.44
CA VAL A 79 -1.96 -10.11 3.67
C VAL A 79 -1.37 -8.72 3.48
N GLY A 80 -0.71 -8.46 2.35
CA GLY A 80 -0.16 -7.12 2.11
C GLY A 80 -1.22 -6.03 1.96
N LEU A 81 -2.44 -6.35 1.48
CA LEU A 81 -3.52 -5.37 1.50
C LEU A 81 -3.82 -4.94 2.93
N VAL A 82 -3.97 -5.89 3.85
CA VAL A 82 -4.22 -5.57 5.26
C VAL A 82 -3.07 -4.77 5.87
N LEU A 83 -1.83 -5.11 5.56
CA LEU A 83 -0.64 -4.46 6.13
C LEU A 83 -0.42 -3.03 5.62
N VAL A 84 -0.72 -2.76 4.34
CA VAL A 84 -0.38 -1.50 3.68
C VAL A 84 -1.56 -0.54 3.57
N VAL A 85 -2.69 -0.86 4.21
CA VAL A 85 -3.84 0.04 4.32
C VAL A 85 -3.40 1.43 4.81
N PRO A 86 -3.88 2.53 4.18
CA PRO A 86 -3.59 3.88 4.62
C PRO A 86 -4.38 4.22 5.89
N TRP A 87 -3.85 3.81 7.05
CA TRP A 87 -4.47 4.00 8.36
C TRP A 87 -4.88 5.44 8.68
N PRO A 88 -4.11 6.50 8.33
CA PRO A 88 -4.51 7.88 8.62
C PRO A 88 -5.88 8.23 8.04
N PHE A 89 -6.25 7.69 6.88
CA PHE A 89 -7.59 7.89 6.33
C PHE A 89 -8.69 7.26 7.16
N LEU A 90 -8.48 6.02 7.61
CA LEU A 90 -9.45 5.33 8.47
C LEU A 90 -9.67 6.10 9.78
N GLN A 91 -8.61 6.68 10.34
CA GLN A 91 -8.70 7.47 11.57
C GLN A 91 -9.43 8.80 11.36
N THR A 92 -9.22 9.48 10.22
CA THR A 92 -9.91 10.75 9.93
C THR A 92 -11.36 10.58 9.48
N GLY A 93 -11.72 9.44 8.87
CA GLY A 93 -13.08 9.16 8.39
C GLY A 93 -14.02 8.61 9.46
N ALA A 94 -13.50 8.03 10.55
CA ALA A 94 -14.30 7.50 11.66
C ALA A 94 -14.91 8.59 12.57
N GLY A 95 -14.54 9.86 12.37
CA GLY A 95 -15.03 11.01 13.14
C GLY A 95 -16.03 11.90 12.40
N ALA A 96 -16.57 11.45 11.26
CA ALA A 96 -17.61 12.16 10.48
C ALA A 96 -19.01 11.61 10.77
#